data_AF-A0A520KJV3-F1
#
_entry.id   AF-A0A520KJV3-F1
#
_cell.length_a   1.000
_cell.length_b   1.000
_cell.length_c   1.000
_cell.angle_alpha   90.00
_cell.angle_beta   90.00
_cell.angle_gamma   90.00
#
_symmetry.space_group_name_H-M   'P 1'
#
loop_
_entity.id
_entity.type
_entity.pdbx_description
1 polymer ?
#
loop_
_entity_poly.entity_id
_entity_poly.type
_entity_poly.pdbx_seq_one_letter_code
_entity_poly.pdbx_strand_id
1 'polypeptide(L)'
;MKYMLLQVRSMPAHTDIIIPKTLIPDPEAEGFIRTLGEPRGQKADYELTLEDGRRIHLLDYGDHYKAHWDWFSPLVDPVKHLLYDSPHWLVLGTMAVGILYMLSDKE
;
A
#
# COMPACT_ATOMS: atom_id res chain seq x y z
N MET A 1 -6.47 -5.51 17.64
CA MET A 1 -5.57 -4.71 16.78
C MET A 1 -4.09 -4.78 17.17
N LYS A 2 -3.71 -4.44 18.41
CA LYS A 2 -2.29 -4.36 18.86
C LYS A 2 -1.39 -5.55 18.46
N TYR A 3 -1.83 -6.79 18.67
CA TYR A 3 -1.05 -7.98 18.30
C TYR A 3 -0.80 -8.10 16.80
N MET A 4 -1.81 -7.77 15.98
CA MET A 4 -1.69 -7.74 14.53
C MET A 4 -0.62 -6.73 14.10
N LEU A 5 -0.65 -5.52 14.66
CA LEU A 5 0.34 -4.48 14.34
C LEU A 5 1.78 -4.91 14.71
N LEU A 6 1.95 -5.58 15.86
CA LEU A 6 3.26 -6.12 16.26
C LEU A 6 3.74 -7.21 15.28
N GLN A 7 2.84 -8.10 14.87
CA GLN A 7 3.15 -9.17 13.93
C GLN A 7 3.50 -8.63 12.54
N VAL A 8 2.71 -7.71 11.98
CA VAL A 8 3.01 -7.09 10.68
C VAL A 8 4.39 -6.44 10.72
N ARG A 9 4.69 -5.68 11.78
CA ARG A 9 5.96 -4.96 11.93
C ARG A 9 7.16 -5.86 12.17
N SER A 10 6.98 -7.10 12.60
CA SER A 10 8.08 -8.06 12.73
C SER A 10 8.44 -8.75 11.42
N MET A 11 7.59 -8.63 10.39
CA MET A 11 7.89 -9.12 9.05
C MET A 11 8.77 -8.12 8.29
N PRO A 12 9.52 -8.56 7.26
CA PRO A 12 10.16 -7.63 6.34
C PRO A 12 9.12 -6.69 5.68
N ALA A 13 9.55 -5.47 5.33
CA ALA A 13 8.69 -4.51 4.62
C ALA A 13 8.07 -5.15 3.37
N HIS A 14 6.86 -4.73 3.03
CA HIS A 14 6.08 -5.19 1.86
C HIS A 14 5.68 -6.68 1.89
N THR A 15 5.99 -7.39 2.98
CA THR A 15 5.61 -8.81 3.12
C THR A 15 4.19 -8.90 3.66
N ASP A 16 3.28 -9.41 2.83
CA ASP A 16 1.91 -9.65 3.22
C ASP A 16 1.82 -10.75 4.30
N ILE A 17 1.04 -10.46 5.34
CA ILE A 17 0.45 -11.48 6.21
C ILE A 17 -1.06 -11.54 5.97
N ILE A 18 -1.63 -12.73 6.11
CA ILE A 18 -3.07 -12.97 5.97
C ILE A 18 -3.70 -13.00 7.35
N ILE A 19 -4.76 -12.21 7.52
CA ILE A 19 -5.50 -12.09 8.77
C ILE A 19 -6.98 -12.34 8.49
N PRO A 20 -7.58 -13.42 9.03
CA PRO A 20 -9.02 -13.60 8.96
C PRO A 20 -9.76 -12.41 9.57
N LYS A 21 -10.81 -11.92 8.91
CA LYS A 21 -11.60 -10.76 9.38
C LYS A 21 -12.15 -10.92 10.78
N THR A 22 -12.45 -12.16 11.17
CA THR A 22 -13.00 -12.49 12.49
C THR A 22 -12.02 -12.25 13.64
N LEU A 23 -10.72 -12.06 13.38
CA LEU A 23 -9.70 -11.91 14.41
C LEU A 23 -9.39 -10.45 14.77
N ILE A 24 -9.83 -9.49 13.96
CA ILE A 24 -9.58 -8.07 14.20
C ILE A 24 -10.88 -7.28 14.10
N PRO A 25 -11.01 -6.20 14.89
CA PRO A 25 -12.14 -5.28 14.75
C PRO A 25 -12.08 -4.54 13.40
N ASP A 26 -13.13 -3.77 13.12
CA ASP A 26 -13.19 -2.87 11.98
C ASP A 26 -11.95 -1.93 11.96
N PRO A 27 -11.17 -1.89 10.87
CA PRO A 27 -10.00 -1.02 10.76
C PRO A 27 -10.28 0.45 11.07
N GLU A 28 -11.42 0.99 10.62
CA GLU A 28 -11.73 2.42 10.81
C GLU A 28 -11.95 2.77 12.29
N ALA A 29 -12.50 1.83 13.06
CA ALA A 29 -12.66 1.97 14.51
C ALA A 29 -11.32 1.98 15.27
N GLU A 30 -10.24 1.52 14.64
CA GLU A 30 -8.89 1.46 15.20
C GLU A 30 -7.96 2.54 14.63
N GLY A 31 -8.52 3.53 13.94
CA GLY A 31 -7.77 4.69 13.42
C GLY A 31 -7.14 4.47 12.05
N PHE A 32 -7.45 3.36 11.37
CA PHE A 32 -7.14 3.28 9.94
C PHE A 32 -8.07 4.22 9.16
N ILE A 33 -7.54 4.78 8.08
CA ILE A 33 -8.32 5.57 7.12
C ILE A 33 -8.40 4.83 5.80
N ARG A 34 -9.53 4.94 5.12
CA ARG A 34 -9.70 4.33 3.81
C ARG A 34 -8.87 5.09 2.76
N THR A 35 -8.13 4.37 1.95
CA THR A 35 -7.28 4.93 0.88
C THR A 35 -7.57 4.24 -0.45
N LEU A 36 -6.91 4.69 -1.52
CA LEU A 36 -6.97 4.08 -2.84
C LEU A 36 -5.58 3.54 -3.18
N GLY A 37 -5.45 2.21 -3.16
CA GLY A 37 -4.24 1.50 -3.53
C GLY A 37 -4.25 1.03 -4.99
N GLU A 38 -3.16 0.37 -5.38
CA GLU A 38 -3.10 -0.37 -6.64
C GLU A 38 -4.14 -1.50 -6.64
N PRO A 39 -5.01 -1.61 -7.67
CA PRO A 39 -5.97 -2.70 -7.75
C PRO A 39 -5.29 -4.06 -7.88
N ARG A 40 -5.49 -4.93 -6.89
CA ARG A 40 -4.96 -6.31 -6.79
C ARG A 40 -6.08 -7.33 -6.49
N GLY A 41 -7.33 -6.94 -6.65
CA GLY A 41 -8.52 -7.75 -6.35
C GLY A 41 -9.10 -7.52 -4.96
N GLN A 42 -8.55 -6.60 -4.18
CA GLN A 42 -9.13 -6.11 -2.94
C GLN A 42 -10.38 -5.25 -3.21
N LYS A 43 -11.28 -5.23 -2.23
CA LYS A 43 -12.51 -4.42 -2.18
C LYS A 43 -12.29 -3.04 -1.59
N ALA A 44 -11.29 -2.90 -0.72
CA ALA A 44 -10.91 -1.66 -0.08
C ALA A 44 -9.46 -1.72 0.39
N ASP A 45 -8.84 -0.55 0.48
CA ASP A 45 -7.53 -0.32 1.04
C ASP A 45 -7.68 0.58 2.27
N TYR A 46 -6.92 0.27 3.32
CA TYR A 46 -6.89 1.02 4.57
C TYR A 46 -5.45 1.30 4.96
N GLU A 47 -5.19 2.50 5.47
CA GLU A 47 -3.88 2.94 5.91
C GLU A 47 -3.90 3.38 7.36
N LEU A 48 -2.90 2.95 8.13
CA LEU A 48 -2.53 3.54 9.40
C LEU A 48 -1.13 4.11 9.29
N THR A 49 -1.02 5.43 9.23
CA THR A 49 0.27 6.14 9.27
C THR A 49 0.82 6.12 10.69
N LEU A 50 2.08 5.68 10.84
CA LEU A 50 2.79 5.65 12.10
C LEU A 50 3.48 6.99 12.37
N GLU A 51 3.81 7.26 13.63
CA GLU A 51 4.46 8.53 14.05
C GLU A 51 5.80 8.80 13.35
N ASP A 52 6.49 7.75 12.90
CA ASP A 52 7.77 7.85 12.19
C ASP A 52 7.62 7.96 10.65
N GLY A 53 6.40 8.13 10.15
CA GLY A 53 6.10 8.29 8.72
C GLY A 53 5.99 6.99 7.94
N ARG A 54 6.25 5.83 8.56
CA ARG A 54 5.91 4.52 7.98
C ARG A 54 4.40 4.35 7.92
N ARG A 55 3.93 3.34 7.17
CA ARG A 55 2.52 2.95 7.19
C ARG A 55 2.31 1.47 7.41
N ILE A 56 1.18 1.12 8.02
CA ILE A 56 0.58 -0.21 7.90
C ILE A 56 -0.51 -0.10 6.84
N HIS A 57 -0.42 -0.94 5.82
CA HIS A 57 -1.38 -1.01 4.73
C HIS A 57 -2.16 -2.30 4.83
N LEU A 58 -3.48 -2.21 4.71
CA LEU A 58 -4.41 -3.28 5.00
C LEU A 58 -5.43 -3.38 3.86
N LEU A 59 -5.40 -4.49 3.13
CA LEU A 59 -6.19 -4.74 1.93
C LEU A 59 -7.32 -5.72 2.26
N ASP A 60 -8.56 -5.32 2.00
CA ASP A 60 -9.76 -6.13 2.27
C ASP A 60 -10.14 -7.01 1.08
N TYR A 61 -10.09 -8.33 1.22
CA TYR A 61 -10.52 -9.28 0.19
C TYR A 61 -11.93 -9.85 0.41
N GLY A 62 -12.61 -9.43 1.48
CA GLY A 62 -13.98 -9.83 1.82
C GLY A 62 -14.04 -10.71 3.06
N ASP A 63 -13.32 -11.82 3.08
CA ASP A 63 -13.24 -12.81 4.18
C ASP A 63 -11.96 -12.68 5.02
N HIS A 64 -10.91 -12.11 4.43
CA HIS A 64 -9.64 -11.85 5.09
C HIS A 64 -9.09 -10.49 4.69
N TYR A 65 -8.12 -10.04 5.48
CA TYR A 65 -7.25 -8.94 5.14
C TYR A 65 -5.87 -9.47 4.76
N LYS A 66 -5.21 -8.76 3.85
CA LYS A 66 -3.75 -8.80 3.77
C LYS A 66 -3.22 -7.54 4.42
N ALA A 67 -2.18 -7.68 5.24
CA ALA A 67 -1.53 -6.54 5.86
C ALA A 67 -0.02 -6.60 5.64
N HIS A 68 0.58 -5.45 5.35
CA HIS A 68 2.02 -5.26 5.32
C HIS A 68 2.35 -3.86 5.82
N TRP A 69 3.64 -3.55 5.92
CA TRP A 69 4.10 -2.20 6.21
C TRP A 69 5.07 -1.71 5.14
N ASP A 70 5.03 -0.40 4.91
CA ASP A 70 5.88 0.29 3.95
C ASP A 70 6.77 1.32 4.65
N TRP A 71 7.90 1.63 4.03
CA TRP A 71 8.89 2.56 4.59
C TRP A 71 8.35 3.99 4.63
N PHE A 72 7.55 4.37 3.64
CA PHE A 72 6.97 5.69 3.54
C PHE A 72 5.47 5.62 3.30
N SER A 73 4.71 6.31 4.12
CA SER A 73 3.30 6.60 3.81
C SER A 73 3.22 7.52 2.58
N PRO A 74 2.39 7.21 1.58
CA PRO A 74 2.13 8.13 0.47
C PRO A 74 1.37 9.38 0.91
N LEU A 75 0.73 9.37 2.09
CA LEU A 75 0.08 10.55 2.67
C LEU A 75 1.09 11.52 3.31
N VAL A 76 2.30 11.04 3.62
CA VAL A 76 3.37 11.84 4.23
C VAL A 76 4.46 12.19 3.23
N ASP A 77 4.99 11.20 2.51
CA ASP A 77 6.07 11.37 1.52
C ASP A 77 5.79 10.53 0.26
N PRO A 78 4.91 11.01 -0.64
CA PRO A 78 4.52 10.28 -1.85
C PRO A 78 5.68 10.03 -2.81
N VAL A 79 6.69 10.92 -2.82
CA VAL A 79 7.86 10.77 -3.69
C VAL A 79 8.73 9.61 -3.22
N LYS A 80 9.05 9.54 -1.92
CA LYS A 80 9.78 8.39 -1.39
C LYS A 80 8.97 7.11 -1.46
N HIS A 81 7.66 7.17 -1.23
CA HIS A 81 6.79 6.01 -1.40
C HIS A 81 6.90 5.43 -2.83
N LEU A 82 6.86 6.29 -3.84
CA LEU A 82 7.00 5.87 -5.23
C LEU A 82 8.39 5.28 -5.54
N LEU A 83 9.45 5.84 -4.97
CA LEU A 83 10.84 5.40 -5.21
C LEU A 83 11.20 4.10 -4.50
N TYR A 84 10.73 3.90 -3.26
CA TYR A 84 11.18 2.82 -2.39
C TYR A 84 10.13 1.71 -2.20
N ASP A 85 8.86 2.07 -2.10
CA ASP A 85 7.79 1.10 -1.79
C ASP A 85 7.03 0.65 -3.05
N SER A 86 7.03 1.45 -4.12
CA SER A 86 6.29 1.15 -5.35
C SER A 86 7.01 1.53 -6.66
N PRO A 87 8.31 1.18 -6.82
CA PRO A 87 9.14 1.62 -7.95
C PRO A 87 8.66 1.11 -9.32
N HIS A 88 7.82 0.08 -9.38
CA HIS A 88 7.26 -0.43 -10.63
C HIS A 88 6.42 0.63 -11.37
N TRP A 89 5.78 1.55 -10.65
CA TRP A 89 5.04 2.65 -11.26
C TRP A 89 5.92 3.65 -12.01
N LEU A 90 7.18 3.84 -11.57
CA LEU A 90 8.14 4.69 -12.28
C LEU A 90 8.53 4.08 -13.63
N VAL A 91 8.73 2.76 -13.65
CA VAL A 91 9.04 2.03 -14.88
C VAL A 91 7.89 2.15 -15.88
N LEU A 92 6.65 1.98 -15.42
CA LEU A 92 5.46 2.14 -16.27
C LEU A 92 5.32 3.57 -16.81
N GLY A 93 5.52 4.58 -15.96
CA GLY A 93 5.44 5.98 -16.36
C GLY A 93 6.50 6.37 -17.42
N THR A 94 7.74 5.95 -17.22
CA THR A 94 8.84 6.22 -18.16
C THR A 94 8.64 5.51 -19.51
N MET A 95 8.17 4.27 -19.51
CA MET A 95 7.81 3.54 -20.73
C MET A 95 6.68 4.24 -21.51
N ALA A 96 5.63 4.70 -20.82
CA ALA A 96 4.52 5.40 -21.46
C ALA A 96 4.96 6.71 -22.13
N VAL A 97 5.81 7.49 -21.46
CA VAL A 97 6.39 8.73 -22.01
C VAL A 97 7.26 8.43 -23.23
N GLY A 98 8.10 7.40 -23.18
CA GLY A 98 8.95 7.01 -24.32
C GLY A 98 8.13 6.59 -25.55
N ILE A 99 7.06 5.80 -25.35
CA ILE A 99 6.14 5.43 -26.42
C ILE A 99 5.45 6.67 -27.01
N LEU A 100 4.95 7.57 -26.16
CA LEU A 100 4.29 8.79 -26.62
C LEU A 100 5.25 9.67 -27.45
N TYR A 101 6.49 9.82 -27.00
CA TYR A 101 7.53 10.54 -27.73
C TYR A 101 7.86 9.90 -29.09
N MET A 102 7.97 8.57 -29.15
CA MET A 102 8.19 7.85 -30.42
C MET A 102 7.00 7.95 -31.39
N LEU A 103 5.78 8.17 -30.88
CA LEU A 103 4.60 8.39 -31.69
C LEU A 103 4.49 9.83 -32.17
N SER A 104 4.93 10.82 -31.37
CA SER A 104 4.91 12.24 -31.77
C SER A 104 5.94 12.58 -32.85
N ASP A 105 7.07 11.87 -32.92
CA ASP A 105 8.11 12.06 -33.95
C ASP A 105 7.76 11.43 -35.31
N LYS A 106 6.59 10.78 -35.44
CA LYS A 106 6.11 10.13 -36.67
C LYS A 106 5.06 10.94 -37.45
N GLU A 107 4.73 12.15 -37.02
CA GLU A 107 3.91 13.13 -37.75
C GLU A 107 4.76 14.26 -38.34
#